data_AF-A0A4R1KB73-F1
#
_entry.id   AF-A0A4R1KB73-F1
#
_cell.length_a   1.000
_cell.length_b   1.000
_cell.length_c   1.000
_cell.angle_alpha   90.00
_cell.angle_beta   90.00
_cell.angle_gamma   90.00
#
_symmetry.space_group_name_H-M   'P 1'
#
loop_
_entity.id
_entity.type
_entity.pdbx_description
1 polymer ?
#
loop_
_entity_poly.entity_id
_entity_poly.type
_entity_poly.pdbx_seq_one_letter_code
_entity_poly.pdbx_strand_id
1 'polypeptide(L)'
;MLNKDFINKYTQIFKQDADAFFAGLMREKSRHIRLASARSADYLKELSEQDISASPIAIPNVYSITDNAEKLTETIGFQTGGFYIMNPSSVFTANILTSLMPDYPYILDVSSAPGGKTCAIADLLKNRCAIIANEPSPKRLKSLQFNIEKYGSYSVRTVSMDGRSLHKVFDGFFDGILLDAPCSNENKIGRNKTVNAEWTQELTERMAKLQKEIAHSAFHSLKEGGVMVYSTCTFAIEENEEVVKYLLDSFDCELIDINKGQYTKGISGNGDIDGRIIRFLPHLDEYDGFFIAALRKKGEPSTGGSFIRLKPDKDVQTFFTEFPEYTEIYEKGGSRYLTTRMDRSINFKSNGIMLFKREGELASQAFWQLADFVKDELKTQTDYSGALRYLKGFDIDMPADYHGGAVYYKDIPVGMSKPVQGMLKNKLDRYFLYGKNIEW
;
A
#
# COMPACT_ATOMS: atom_id res chain seq x y z
N MET A 1 -21.20 21.35 -11.36
CA MET A 1 -21.86 22.00 -10.20
C MET A 1 -21.89 20.99 -9.07
N LEU A 2 -21.44 21.38 -7.88
CA LEU A 2 -21.47 20.52 -6.70
C LEU A 2 -22.91 20.26 -6.26
N ASN A 3 -23.13 19.15 -5.57
CA ASN A 3 -24.40 18.79 -4.96
C ASN A 3 -24.89 19.90 -4.00
N LYS A 4 -26.17 20.29 -4.08
CA LYS A 4 -26.73 21.41 -3.31
C LYS A 4 -26.76 21.13 -1.81
N ASP A 5 -27.09 19.90 -1.42
CA ASP A 5 -27.16 19.51 -0.01
C ASP A 5 -25.76 19.44 0.60
N PHE A 6 -24.77 19.00 -0.18
CA PHE A 6 -23.36 19.06 0.19
C PHE A 6 -22.90 20.50 0.44
N ILE A 7 -23.25 21.43 -0.48
CA ILE A 7 -22.93 22.86 -0.32
C ILE A 7 -23.58 23.39 0.97
N ASN A 8 -24.86 23.10 1.19
CA ASN A 8 -25.58 23.58 2.37
C ASN A 8 -24.92 23.08 3.68
N LYS A 9 -24.61 21.78 3.76
CA LYS A 9 -23.93 21.18 4.92
C LYS A 9 -22.59 21.87 5.20
N TYR A 10 -21.71 21.94 4.20
CA TYR A 10 -20.36 22.46 4.40
C TYR A 10 -20.28 23.98 4.51
N THR A 11 -21.29 24.71 4.03
CA THR A 11 -21.44 26.15 4.31
C THR A 11 -21.71 26.39 5.79
N GLN A 12 -22.53 25.55 6.43
CA GLN A 12 -22.81 25.68 7.86
C GLN A 12 -21.60 25.32 8.72
N ILE A 13 -20.82 24.31 8.30
CA ILE A 13 -19.62 23.85 9.01
C ILE A 13 -18.48 24.87 8.89
N PHE A 14 -18.11 25.26 7.67
CA PHE A 14 -16.94 26.11 7.43
C PHE A 14 -17.24 27.62 7.46
N LYS A 15 -18.52 28.02 7.39
CA LYS A 15 -18.95 29.43 7.52
C LYS A 15 -18.16 30.34 6.58
N GLN A 16 -17.36 31.27 7.12
CA GLN A 16 -16.56 32.19 6.32
C GLN A 16 -15.51 31.50 5.42
N ASP A 17 -15.11 30.28 5.74
CA ASP A 17 -14.11 29.51 4.98
C ASP A 17 -14.73 28.60 3.90
N ALA A 18 -16.07 28.60 3.77
CA ALA A 18 -16.80 27.71 2.87
C ALA A 18 -16.40 27.90 1.39
N ASP A 19 -16.30 29.16 0.93
CA ASP A 19 -15.92 29.44 -0.46
C ASP A 19 -14.51 28.93 -0.79
N ALA A 20 -13.57 29.10 0.14
CA ALA A 20 -12.20 28.59 0.00
C ALA A 20 -12.19 27.05 -0.03
N PHE A 21 -12.98 26.40 0.83
CA PHE A 21 -13.15 24.94 0.84
C PHE A 21 -13.67 24.41 -0.50
N PHE A 22 -14.75 24.98 -1.03
CA PHE A 22 -15.30 24.56 -2.32
C PHE A 22 -14.35 24.82 -3.48
N ALA A 23 -13.67 25.97 -3.49
CA ALA A 23 -12.63 26.25 -4.47
C ALA A 23 -11.50 25.20 -4.42
N GLY A 24 -11.08 24.80 -3.22
CA GLY A 24 -10.08 23.75 -2.98
C GLY A 24 -10.46 22.40 -3.59
N LEU A 25 -11.73 21.98 -3.48
CA LEU A 25 -12.21 20.72 -4.06
C LEU A 25 -12.08 20.68 -5.58
N MET A 26 -12.23 21.85 -6.22
CA MET A 26 -12.23 22.00 -7.67
C MET A 26 -10.84 22.19 -8.29
N ARG A 27 -9.80 22.47 -7.49
CA ARG A 27 -8.42 22.67 -8.01
C ARG A 27 -7.90 21.40 -8.66
N GLU A 28 -7.25 21.48 -9.81
CA GLU A 28 -6.50 20.34 -10.32
C GLU A 28 -5.37 19.97 -9.34
N LYS A 29 -5.08 18.67 -9.17
CA LYS A 29 -4.05 18.21 -8.25
C LYS A 29 -2.99 17.42 -8.98
N SER A 30 -1.75 17.65 -8.57
CA SER A 30 -0.60 16.92 -9.07
C SER A 30 -0.72 15.43 -8.74
N ARG A 31 -0.24 14.61 -9.66
CA ARG A 31 -0.05 13.19 -9.38
C ARG A 31 1.17 13.03 -8.49
N HIS A 32 1.14 12.03 -7.63
CA HIS A 32 2.24 11.76 -6.71
C HIS A 32 2.66 10.30 -6.85
N ILE A 33 3.95 10.05 -6.61
CA ILE A 33 4.51 8.71 -6.53
C ILE A 33 5.21 8.52 -5.20
N ARG A 34 5.17 7.29 -4.67
CA ARG A 34 6.00 6.82 -3.56
C ARG A 34 7.03 5.85 -4.12
N LEU A 35 8.31 6.17 -4.01
CA LEU A 35 9.39 5.26 -4.38
C LEU A 35 9.45 4.09 -3.40
N ALA A 36 9.81 2.90 -3.88
CA ALA A 36 10.12 1.76 -3.04
C ALA A 36 11.42 2.04 -2.27
N SER A 37 11.37 1.99 -0.93
CA SER A 37 12.52 2.32 -0.08
C SER A 37 13.53 1.18 0.06
N ALA A 38 13.09 -0.06 -0.18
CA ALA A 38 13.92 -1.25 -0.06
C ALA A 38 14.67 -1.65 -1.36
N ARG A 39 14.71 -0.79 -2.38
CA ARG A 39 15.35 -1.07 -3.68
C ARG A 39 16.38 -0.01 -4.01
N SER A 40 17.56 -0.41 -4.50
CA SER A 40 18.66 0.53 -4.75
C SER A 40 18.61 1.26 -6.10
N ALA A 41 17.73 0.85 -7.02
CA ALA A 41 17.67 1.42 -8.37
C ALA A 41 17.20 2.89 -8.36
N ASP A 42 17.81 3.72 -9.22
CA ASP A 42 17.49 5.13 -9.39
C ASP A 42 16.31 5.33 -10.36
N TYR A 43 15.10 5.15 -9.83
CA TYR A 43 13.87 5.36 -10.60
C TYR A 43 13.66 6.83 -11.01
N LEU A 44 14.22 7.80 -10.28
CA LEU A 44 14.07 9.23 -10.65
C LEU A 44 14.89 9.56 -11.89
N LYS A 45 16.07 8.95 -12.03
CA LYS A 45 16.86 9.06 -13.25
C LYS A 45 16.11 8.56 -14.47
N GLU A 46 15.45 7.40 -14.37
CA GLU A 46 14.58 6.91 -15.45
C GLU A 46 13.50 7.93 -15.80
N LEU A 47 12.78 8.45 -14.79
CA LEU A 47 11.73 9.45 -15.02
C LEU A 47 12.29 10.68 -15.75
N SER A 48 13.43 11.21 -15.32
CA SER A 48 14.06 12.38 -15.96
C SER A 48 14.44 12.13 -17.42
N GLU A 49 14.94 10.94 -17.75
CA GLU A 49 15.30 10.55 -19.12
C GLU A 49 14.07 10.32 -20.02
N GLN A 50 12.89 10.16 -19.42
CA GLN A 50 11.60 10.07 -20.12
C GLN A 50 10.84 11.40 -20.11
N ASP A 51 11.51 12.50 -19.77
CA ASP A 51 10.95 13.85 -19.63
C ASP A 51 9.85 13.94 -18.57
N ILE A 52 9.89 13.12 -17.53
CA ILE A 52 8.95 13.15 -16.40
C ILE A 52 9.61 13.84 -15.21
N SER A 53 9.18 15.07 -14.93
CA SER A 53 9.66 15.87 -13.81
C SER A 53 9.05 15.41 -12.49
N ALA A 54 9.90 15.12 -11.50
CA ALA A 54 9.50 14.72 -10.16
C ALA A 54 10.17 15.60 -9.10
N SER A 55 9.36 16.27 -8.26
CA SER A 55 9.84 17.13 -7.17
C SER A 55 9.54 16.49 -5.82
N PRO A 56 10.52 16.38 -4.90
CA PRO A 56 10.27 15.82 -3.57
C PRO A 56 9.28 16.70 -2.79
N ILE A 57 8.48 16.06 -1.94
CA ILE A 57 7.60 16.76 -0.99
C ILE A 57 8.05 16.49 0.45
N ALA A 58 7.34 17.05 1.44
CA ALA A 58 7.68 16.90 2.86
C ALA A 58 7.68 15.45 3.37
N ILE A 59 7.00 14.53 2.67
CA ILE A 59 6.95 13.11 3.04
C ILE A 59 8.13 12.37 2.38
N PRO A 60 8.97 11.67 3.17
CA PRO A 60 10.13 10.95 2.65
C PRO A 60 9.74 9.96 1.53
N ASN A 61 10.58 9.88 0.50
CA ASN A 61 10.40 9.02 -0.67
C ASN A 61 9.10 9.28 -1.47
N VAL A 62 8.44 10.42 -1.27
CA VAL A 62 7.27 10.84 -2.05
C VAL A 62 7.61 12.04 -2.90
N TYR A 63 7.16 12.00 -4.15
CA TYR A 63 7.44 13.01 -5.17
C TYR A 63 6.14 13.44 -5.85
N SER A 64 6.00 14.74 -6.07
CA SER A 64 4.98 15.35 -6.91
C SER A 64 5.45 15.35 -8.36
N ILE A 65 4.60 14.93 -9.28
CA ILE A 65 4.88 14.87 -10.71
C ILE A 65 4.34 16.12 -11.37
N THR A 66 5.24 16.94 -11.91
CA THR A 66 4.89 18.27 -12.46
C THR A 66 4.65 18.24 -13.96
N ASP A 67 5.23 17.27 -14.67
CA ASP A 67 5.16 17.18 -16.14
C ASP A 67 4.99 15.73 -16.59
N ASN A 68 4.29 15.52 -17.72
CA ASN A 68 4.13 14.22 -18.41
C ASN A 68 3.64 13.06 -17.51
N ALA A 69 2.78 13.36 -16.53
CA ALA A 69 2.32 12.40 -15.54
C ALA A 69 1.48 11.24 -16.11
N GLU A 70 0.99 11.37 -17.34
CA GLU A 70 0.33 10.32 -18.12
C GLU A 70 1.27 9.20 -18.56
N LYS A 71 2.58 9.48 -18.71
CA LYS A 71 3.59 8.48 -19.12
C LYS A 71 4.05 7.58 -17.99
N LEU A 72 3.77 7.92 -16.72
CA LEU A 72 4.26 7.17 -15.55
C LEU A 72 4.02 5.67 -15.67
N THR A 73 2.84 5.26 -16.13
CA THR A 73 2.45 3.84 -16.21
C THR A 73 3.20 3.06 -17.29
N GLU A 74 3.86 3.75 -18.22
CA GLU A 74 4.62 3.15 -19.33
C GLU A 74 6.09 2.92 -18.97
N THR A 75 6.58 3.54 -17.90
CA THR A 75 7.96 3.40 -17.43
C THR A 75 8.26 1.97 -16.95
N ILE A 76 9.52 1.57 -17.06
CA ILE A 76 10.05 0.30 -16.54
C ILE A 76 9.91 0.29 -15.02
N GLY A 77 10.27 1.39 -14.34
CA GLY A 77 10.15 1.57 -12.90
C GLY A 77 8.72 1.35 -12.41
N PHE A 78 7.71 1.93 -13.06
CA PHE A 78 6.33 1.63 -12.69
C PHE A 78 5.99 0.17 -12.92
N GLN A 79 6.30 -0.39 -14.10
CA GLN A 79 5.89 -1.75 -14.47
C GLN A 79 6.53 -2.84 -13.58
N THR A 80 7.73 -2.57 -13.06
CA THR A 80 8.51 -3.47 -12.19
C THR A 80 8.32 -3.20 -10.70
N GLY A 81 7.47 -2.22 -10.33
CA GLY A 81 7.13 -1.92 -8.93
C GLY A 81 8.16 -1.05 -8.19
N GLY A 82 8.99 -0.29 -8.91
CA GLY A 82 9.93 0.67 -8.34
C GLY A 82 9.28 1.86 -7.64
N PHE A 83 8.06 2.22 -8.05
CA PHE A 83 7.27 3.24 -7.38
C PHE A 83 5.77 3.01 -7.55
N TYR A 84 5.00 3.48 -6.58
CA TYR A 84 3.55 3.39 -6.54
C TYR A 84 2.93 4.78 -6.77
N ILE A 85 2.00 4.91 -7.71
CA ILE A 85 1.22 6.15 -7.91
C ILE A 85 0.18 6.25 -6.80
N MET A 86 0.39 7.11 -5.81
CA MET A 86 -0.43 7.13 -4.59
C MET A 86 -0.55 8.53 -4.02
N ASN A 87 -1.70 8.82 -3.41
CA ASN A 87 -1.89 10.09 -2.71
C ASN A 87 -0.97 10.18 -1.47
N PRO A 88 -0.31 11.33 -1.24
CA PRO A 88 0.53 11.55 -0.06
C PRO A 88 -0.17 11.25 1.28
N SER A 89 -1.47 11.58 1.43
CA SER A 89 -2.24 11.30 2.65
C SER A 89 -2.31 9.80 2.97
N SER A 90 -2.32 8.94 1.95
CA SER A 90 -2.29 7.48 2.13
C SER A 90 -0.93 6.98 2.60
N VAL A 91 0.16 7.56 2.08
CA VAL A 91 1.53 7.25 2.55
C VAL A 91 1.71 7.71 3.99
N PHE A 92 1.22 8.90 4.30
CA PHE A 92 1.29 9.47 5.65
C PHE A 92 0.59 8.60 6.69
N THR A 93 -0.56 8.02 6.33
CA THR A 93 -1.29 7.07 7.20
C THR A 93 -0.46 5.80 7.47
N ALA A 94 0.19 5.25 6.44
CA ALA A 94 1.08 4.10 6.61
C ALA A 94 2.27 4.45 7.53
N ASN A 95 2.88 5.62 7.35
CA ASN A 95 3.98 6.11 8.19
C ASN A 95 3.57 6.20 9.67
N ILE A 96 2.38 6.75 9.96
CA ILE A 96 1.86 6.83 11.33
C ILE A 96 1.76 5.44 11.94
N LEU A 97 1.11 4.49 11.26
CA LEU A 97 0.97 3.13 11.78
C LEU A 97 2.35 2.52 12.04
N THR A 98 3.25 2.53 11.06
CA THR A 98 4.57 1.88 11.19
C THR A 98 5.45 2.53 12.26
N SER A 99 5.31 3.84 12.50
CA SER A 99 6.06 4.53 13.56
C SER A 99 5.65 4.11 14.98
N LEU A 100 4.48 3.48 15.13
CA LEU A 100 3.92 3.00 16.39
C LEU A 100 4.11 1.49 16.60
N MET A 101 4.71 0.80 15.63
CA MET A 101 4.86 -0.66 15.65
C MET A 101 6.14 -1.10 16.36
N PRO A 102 6.13 -2.29 17.01
CA PRO A 102 7.35 -2.95 17.45
C PRO A 102 8.20 -3.43 16.27
N ASP A 103 9.36 -4.02 16.59
CA ASP A 103 10.35 -4.53 15.65
C ASP A 103 9.84 -5.55 14.61
N TYR A 104 8.94 -6.45 15.01
CA TYR A 104 8.28 -7.43 14.13
C TYR A 104 6.78 -7.48 14.47
N PRO A 105 5.96 -6.62 13.86
CA PRO A 105 4.54 -6.52 14.16
C PRO A 105 3.70 -7.49 13.33
N TYR A 106 2.59 -7.93 13.92
CA TYR A 106 1.49 -8.61 13.26
C TYR A 106 0.45 -7.55 12.95
N ILE A 107 0.22 -7.29 11.66
CA ILE A 107 -0.61 -6.18 11.20
C ILE A 107 -1.82 -6.71 10.44
N LEU A 108 -2.98 -6.12 10.69
CA LEU A 108 -4.17 -6.26 9.85
C LEU A 108 -4.37 -4.99 9.03
N ASP A 109 -4.49 -5.13 7.72
CA ASP A 109 -5.08 -4.11 6.86
C ASP A 109 -6.52 -4.57 6.54
N VAL A 110 -7.52 -3.84 7.06
CA VAL A 110 -8.92 -4.29 7.08
C VAL A 110 -9.60 -4.18 5.71
N SER A 111 -9.20 -3.22 4.89
CA SER A 111 -9.83 -2.88 3.60
C SER A 111 -8.75 -2.55 2.58
N SER A 112 -8.01 -3.58 2.17
CA SER A 112 -6.66 -3.42 1.65
C SER A 112 -6.58 -3.06 0.17
N ALA A 113 -7.57 -3.43 -0.66
CA ALA A 113 -7.44 -3.20 -2.09
C ALA A 113 -7.51 -1.69 -2.44
N PRO A 114 -6.76 -1.23 -3.46
CA PRO A 114 -5.94 -2.02 -4.39
C PRO A 114 -4.56 -2.46 -3.86
N GLY A 115 -4.18 -2.09 -2.62
CA GLY A 115 -2.97 -2.57 -1.96
C GLY A 115 -1.91 -1.51 -1.69
N GLY A 116 -2.13 -0.25 -2.07
CA GLY A 116 -1.14 0.82 -1.90
C GLY A 116 -0.65 0.99 -0.46
N LYS A 117 -1.58 1.13 0.50
CA LYS A 117 -1.23 1.26 1.93
C LYS A 117 -0.58 -0.02 2.48
N THR A 118 -1.09 -1.19 2.10
CA THR A 118 -0.50 -2.49 2.45
C THR A 118 0.95 -2.60 1.98
N CYS A 119 1.22 -2.26 0.72
CA CYS A 119 2.57 -2.30 0.14
C CYS A 119 3.48 -1.23 0.78
N ALA A 120 2.94 -0.06 1.11
CA ALA A 120 3.68 0.97 1.83
C ALA A 120 4.08 0.49 3.23
N ILE A 121 3.17 -0.12 4.00
CA ILE A 121 3.48 -0.71 5.31
C ILE A 121 4.56 -1.77 5.19
N ALA A 122 4.41 -2.70 4.23
CA ALA A 122 5.39 -3.76 4.00
C ALA A 122 6.78 -3.19 3.69
N ASP A 123 6.87 -2.19 2.81
CA ASP A 123 8.14 -1.56 2.42
C ASP A 123 8.77 -0.73 3.56
N LEU A 124 7.98 0.07 4.28
CA LEU A 124 8.44 0.87 5.42
C LEU A 124 9.01 -0.01 6.55
N LEU A 125 8.44 -1.19 6.75
CA LEU A 125 8.93 -2.19 7.69
C LEU A 125 9.97 -3.12 7.07
N LYS A 126 10.41 -2.88 5.83
CA LYS A 126 11.39 -3.70 5.09
C LYS A 126 10.99 -5.18 5.01
N ASN A 127 9.69 -5.45 4.92
CA ASN A 127 9.06 -6.76 5.06
C ASN A 127 9.39 -7.50 6.37
N ARG A 128 9.93 -6.84 7.40
CA ARG A 128 10.16 -7.41 8.74
C ARG A 128 8.87 -7.34 9.56
N CYS A 129 7.81 -7.96 9.06
CA CYS A 129 6.50 -8.00 9.68
C CYS A 129 5.69 -9.19 9.15
N ALA A 130 4.49 -9.37 9.69
CA ALA A 130 3.49 -10.26 9.12
C ALA A 130 2.18 -9.50 8.93
N ILE A 131 1.76 -9.32 7.69
CA ILE A 131 0.56 -8.55 7.34
C ILE A 131 -0.53 -9.49 6.86
N ILE A 132 -1.74 -9.36 7.41
CA ILE A 132 -2.97 -9.92 6.84
C ILE A 132 -3.72 -8.77 6.16
N ALA A 133 -3.88 -8.87 4.85
CA ALA A 133 -4.58 -7.90 4.02
C ALA A 133 -5.97 -8.46 3.63
N ASN A 134 -7.03 -7.84 4.13
CA ASN A 134 -8.40 -8.26 3.88
C ASN A 134 -9.03 -7.48 2.73
N GLU A 135 -9.64 -8.21 1.79
CA GLU A 135 -10.51 -7.62 0.76
C GLU A 135 -11.72 -8.54 0.50
N PRO A 136 -12.95 -8.11 0.85
CA PRO A 136 -14.15 -8.93 0.64
C PRO A 136 -14.53 -9.09 -0.83
N SER A 137 -14.20 -8.14 -1.72
CA SER A 137 -14.54 -8.22 -3.14
C SER A 137 -13.57 -9.14 -3.90
N PRO A 138 -14.02 -10.25 -4.50
CA PRO A 138 -13.14 -11.14 -5.27
C PRO A 138 -12.46 -10.44 -6.46
N LYS A 139 -13.11 -9.42 -7.04
CA LYS A 139 -12.52 -8.63 -8.14
C LYS A 139 -11.35 -7.79 -7.62
N ARG A 140 -11.55 -7.04 -6.54
CA ARG A 140 -10.53 -6.15 -5.96
C ARG A 140 -9.41 -6.94 -5.27
N LEU A 141 -9.71 -8.13 -4.76
CA LEU A 141 -8.72 -9.06 -4.21
C LEU A 141 -7.66 -9.45 -5.25
N LYS A 142 -8.04 -9.62 -6.52
CA LYS A 142 -7.08 -9.86 -7.60
C LYS A 142 -6.15 -8.67 -7.80
N SER A 143 -6.67 -7.44 -7.72
CA SER A 143 -5.85 -6.23 -7.80
C SER A 143 -4.86 -6.14 -6.64
N LEU A 144 -5.34 -6.42 -5.43
CA LEU A 144 -4.50 -6.49 -4.23
C LEU A 144 -3.36 -7.50 -4.38
N GLN A 145 -3.67 -8.74 -4.80
CA GLN A 145 -2.68 -9.80 -4.98
C GLN A 145 -1.65 -9.45 -6.06
N PHE A 146 -2.10 -8.86 -7.18
CA PHE A 146 -1.21 -8.36 -8.22
C PHE A 146 -0.24 -7.31 -7.70
N ASN A 147 -0.72 -6.32 -6.95
CA ASN A 147 0.14 -5.26 -6.41
C ASN A 147 1.09 -5.81 -5.34
N ILE A 148 0.64 -6.73 -4.48
CA ILE A 148 1.53 -7.40 -3.51
C ILE A 148 2.73 -8.06 -4.21
N GLU A 149 2.48 -8.79 -5.30
CA GLU A 149 3.54 -9.42 -6.09
C GLU A 149 4.41 -8.39 -6.83
N LYS A 150 3.80 -7.39 -7.48
CA LYS A 150 4.49 -6.32 -8.22
C LYS A 150 5.47 -5.55 -7.34
N TYR A 151 5.02 -5.17 -6.15
CA TYR A 151 5.79 -4.36 -5.21
C TYR A 151 6.60 -5.21 -4.22
N GLY A 152 6.67 -6.53 -4.40
CA GLY A 152 7.55 -7.40 -3.61
C GLY A 152 7.18 -7.47 -2.12
N SER A 153 5.89 -7.32 -1.79
CA SER A 153 5.41 -7.30 -0.41
C SER A 153 5.24 -8.73 0.15
N TYR A 154 6.34 -9.49 0.21
CA TYR A 154 6.33 -10.90 0.60
C TYR A 154 5.92 -11.17 2.07
N SER A 155 5.90 -10.14 2.92
CA SER A 155 5.35 -10.23 4.29
C SER A 155 3.81 -10.31 4.35
N VAL A 156 3.12 -10.15 3.22
CA VAL A 156 1.66 -10.04 3.16
C VAL A 156 0.98 -11.38 2.83
N ARG A 157 -0.10 -11.69 3.55
CA ARG A 157 -1.10 -12.69 3.16
C ARG A 157 -2.41 -12.03 2.87
N THR A 158 -3.21 -12.61 1.98
CA THR A 158 -4.55 -12.11 1.69
C THR A 158 -5.64 -13.00 2.26
N VAL A 159 -6.69 -12.37 2.79
CA VAL A 159 -7.95 -13.01 3.18
C VAL A 159 -9.12 -12.30 2.51
N SER A 160 -10.26 -12.96 2.48
CA SER A 160 -11.48 -12.42 1.88
C SER A 160 -12.65 -12.67 2.82
N MET A 161 -12.84 -11.73 3.74
CA MET A 161 -13.81 -11.80 4.82
C MET A 161 -14.57 -10.47 4.93
N ASP A 162 -15.80 -10.53 5.44
CA ASP A 162 -16.52 -9.33 5.84
C ASP A 162 -15.82 -8.68 7.04
N GLY A 163 -15.41 -7.42 6.89
CA GLY A 163 -14.69 -6.66 7.92
C GLY A 163 -15.39 -6.63 9.28
N ARG A 164 -16.73 -6.72 9.28
CA ARG A 164 -17.56 -6.75 10.50
C ARG A 164 -17.43 -8.05 11.31
N SER A 165 -16.75 -9.05 10.77
CA SER A 165 -16.65 -10.39 11.36
C SER A 165 -15.23 -10.90 11.58
N LEU A 166 -14.21 -10.07 11.32
CA LEU A 166 -12.79 -10.43 11.46
C LEU A 166 -12.43 -10.91 12.88
N HIS A 167 -12.97 -10.27 13.93
CA HIS A 167 -12.75 -10.68 15.33
C HIS A 167 -13.13 -12.13 15.62
N LYS A 168 -14.05 -12.73 14.86
CA LYS A 168 -14.42 -14.14 15.07
C LYS A 168 -13.29 -15.12 14.78
N VAL A 169 -12.29 -14.68 14.01
CA VAL A 169 -11.12 -15.49 13.64
C VAL A 169 -9.84 -14.93 14.26
N PHE A 170 -9.76 -13.60 14.42
CA PHE A 170 -8.54 -12.90 14.80
C PHE A 170 -8.65 -12.15 16.14
N ASP A 171 -9.50 -12.62 17.06
CA ASP A 171 -9.65 -12.03 18.40
C ASP A 171 -8.29 -11.87 19.09
N GLY A 172 -7.96 -10.64 19.51
CA GLY A 172 -6.70 -10.32 20.18
C GLY A 172 -5.42 -10.74 19.43
N PHE A 173 -5.41 -10.74 18.09
CA PHE A 173 -4.32 -11.32 17.30
C PHE A 173 -3.27 -10.30 16.81
N PHE A 174 -3.64 -9.03 16.63
CA PHE A 174 -2.78 -8.05 15.96
C PHE A 174 -2.13 -7.05 16.91
N ASP A 175 -0.88 -6.69 16.61
CA ASP A 175 -0.16 -5.59 17.26
C ASP A 175 -0.57 -4.23 16.68
N GLY A 176 -0.85 -4.23 15.37
CA GLY A 176 -1.25 -3.06 14.61
C GLY A 176 -2.43 -3.33 13.71
N ILE A 177 -3.34 -2.38 13.57
CA ILE A 177 -4.44 -2.46 12.62
C ILE A 177 -4.52 -1.16 11.81
N LEU A 178 -4.58 -1.26 10.50
CA LEU A 178 -5.01 -0.19 9.61
C LEU A 178 -6.47 -0.41 9.22
N LEU A 179 -7.33 0.52 9.61
CA LEU A 179 -8.71 0.62 9.12
C LEU A 179 -8.84 1.87 8.24
N ASP A 180 -8.49 1.72 6.96
CA ASP A 180 -8.86 2.69 5.92
C ASP A 180 -10.28 2.40 5.47
N ALA A 181 -11.25 3.04 6.11
CA ALA A 181 -12.63 2.56 6.09
C ALA A 181 -13.36 2.94 4.79
N PRO A 182 -14.27 2.08 4.29
CA PRO A 182 -15.17 2.47 3.21
C PRO A 182 -16.00 3.68 3.67
N CYS A 183 -16.02 4.74 2.87
CA CYS A 183 -16.64 6.02 3.21
C CYS A 183 -17.37 6.64 2.01
N SER A 184 -17.99 7.79 2.24
CA SER A 184 -18.70 8.56 1.20
C SER A 184 -17.80 9.16 0.11
N ASN A 185 -16.46 9.08 0.24
CA ASN A 185 -15.47 9.56 -0.74
C ASN A 185 -15.59 11.06 -1.12
N GLU A 186 -15.97 11.91 -0.17
CA GLU A 186 -16.21 13.34 -0.43
C GLU A 186 -15.00 14.09 -1.01
N ASN A 187 -13.77 13.62 -0.78
CA ASN A 187 -12.58 14.23 -1.38
C ASN A 187 -12.59 14.23 -2.92
N LYS A 188 -13.36 13.32 -3.55
CA LYS A 188 -13.50 13.21 -5.00
C LYS A 188 -14.70 13.99 -5.56
N ILE A 189 -15.53 14.59 -4.71
CA ILE A 189 -16.83 15.14 -5.11
C ILE A 189 -16.74 16.20 -6.22
N GLY A 190 -15.70 17.04 -6.21
CA GLY A 190 -15.49 18.08 -7.23
C GLY A 190 -15.11 17.55 -8.62
N ARG A 191 -14.69 16.29 -8.73
CA ARG A 191 -14.07 15.72 -9.94
C ARG A 191 -14.71 14.41 -10.41
N ASN A 192 -15.41 13.72 -9.52
CA ASN A 192 -16.13 12.50 -9.83
C ASN A 192 -17.64 12.79 -9.85
N LYS A 193 -18.22 12.80 -11.06
CA LYS A 193 -19.64 13.09 -11.27
C LYS A 193 -20.56 12.09 -10.57
N THR A 194 -20.15 10.82 -10.47
CA THR A 194 -20.92 9.77 -9.78
C THR A 194 -20.95 10.03 -8.28
N VAL A 195 -19.80 10.26 -7.66
CA VAL A 195 -19.72 10.61 -6.22
C VAL A 195 -20.56 11.85 -5.91
N ASN A 196 -20.48 12.89 -6.75
CA ASN A 196 -21.28 14.11 -6.57
C ASN A 196 -22.79 13.87 -6.72
N ALA A 197 -23.21 13.04 -7.67
CA ALA A 197 -24.62 12.76 -7.91
C ALA A 197 -25.24 11.85 -6.84
N GLU A 198 -24.45 10.91 -6.30
CA GLU A 198 -24.89 9.92 -5.33
C GLU A 198 -24.77 10.40 -3.87
N TRP A 199 -24.08 11.51 -3.63
CA TRP A 199 -23.90 12.04 -2.28
C TRP A 199 -25.25 12.45 -1.66
N THR A 200 -25.52 11.95 -0.46
CA THR A 200 -26.63 12.35 0.41
C THR A 200 -26.20 12.30 1.87
N GLN A 201 -26.94 13.00 2.74
CA GLN A 201 -26.74 12.88 4.18
C GLN A 201 -27.01 11.45 4.67
N GLU A 202 -28.04 10.77 4.14
CA GLU A 202 -28.34 9.37 4.46
C GLU A 202 -27.20 8.42 4.08
N LEU A 203 -26.53 8.65 2.94
CA LEU A 203 -25.34 7.88 2.55
C LEU A 203 -24.24 8.02 3.60
N THR A 204 -23.98 9.25 4.05
CA THR A 204 -22.98 9.57 5.08
C THR A 204 -23.28 8.83 6.38
N GLU A 205 -24.53 8.90 6.86
CA GLU A 205 -24.97 8.21 8.09
C GLU A 205 -24.89 6.69 7.98
N ARG A 206 -25.26 6.14 6.82
CA ARG A 206 -25.14 4.70 6.53
C ARG A 206 -23.68 4.25 6.54
N MET A 207 -22.77 5.05 5.95
CA MET A 207 -21.33 4.76 5.98
C MET A 207 -20.77 4.85 7.39
N ALA A 208 -21.13 5.88 8.16
CA ALA A 208 -20.74 6.01 9.57
C ALA A 208 -21.16 4.78 10.39
N LYS A 209 -22.39 4.29 10.19
CA LYS A 209 -22.85 3.05 10.85
C LYS A 209 -22.01 1.84 10.46
N LEU A 210 -21.77 1.64 9.16
CA LEU A 210 -20.94 0.54 8.67
C LEU A 210 -19.50 0.62 9.22
N GLN A 211 -18.94 1.82 9.27
CA GLN A 211 -17.60 2.07 9.82
C GLN A 211 -17.53 1.72 11.30
N LYS A 212 -18.54 2.09 12.11
CA LYS A 212 -18.63 1.68 13.52
C LYS A 212 -18.68 0.15 13.68
N GLU A 213 -19.45 -0.56 12.85
CA GLU A 213 -19.50 -2.03 12.85
C GLU A 213 -18.15 -2.68 12.51
N ILE A 214 -17.46 -2.17 11.48
CA ILE A 214 -16.13 -2.67 11.08
C ILE A 214 -15.09 -2.31 12.14
N ALA A 215 -15.11 -1.07 12.66
CA ALA A 215 -14.18 -0.61 13.68
C ALA A 215 -14.31 -1.40 14.98
N HIS A 216 -15.53 -1.73 15.39
CA HIS A 216 -15.75 -2.62 16.54
C HIS A 216 -15.08 -3.99 16.34
N SER A 217 -15.30 -4.61 15.18
CA SER A 217 -14.67 -5.90 14.83
C SER A 217 -13.14 -5.81 14.75
N ALA A 218 -12.62 -4.73 14.16
CA ALA A 218 -11.19 -4.47 14.10
C ALA A 218 -10.60 -4.32 15.51
N PHE A 219 -11.24 -3.54 16.39
CA PHE A 219 -10.73 -3.28 17.73
C PHE A 219 -10.69 -4.51 18.64
N HIS A 220 -11.67 -5.43 18.53
CA HIS A 220 -11.60 -6.74 19.21
C HIS A 220 -10.44 -7.60 18.69
N SER A 221 -10.08 -7.47 17.41
CA SER A 221 -8.96 -8.19 16.83
C SER A 221 -7.58 -7.68 17.30
N LEU A 222 -7.56 -6.59 18.06
CA LEU A 222 -6.35 -5.95 18.57
C LEU A 222 -5.94 -6.54 19.91
N LYS A 223 -4.65 -6.86 20.07
CA LYS A 223 -4.06 -7.22 21.36
C LYS A 223 -4.20 -6.08 22.36
N GLU A 224 -4.16 -6.40 23.64
CA GLU A 224 -3.90 -5.41 24.69
C GLU A 224 -2.60 -4.64 24.35
N GLY A 225 -2.62 -3.31 24.55
CA GLY A 225 -1.52 -2.43 24.17
C GLY A 225 -1.29 -2.26 22.66
N GLY A 226 -2.06 -2.94 21.80
CA GLY A 226 -2.00 -2.78 20.36
C GLY A 226 -2.55 -1.43 19.89
N VAL A 227 -2.23 -1.05 18.66
CA VAL A 227 -2.65 0.23 18.06
C VAL A 227 -3.49 0.02 16.81
N MET A 228 -4.61 0.74 16.71
CA MET A 228 -5.38 0.87 15.48
C MET A 228 -5.24 2.28 14.92
N VAL A 229 -4.84 2.40 13.66
CA VAL A 229 -4.93 3.62 12.87
C VAL A 229 -6.20 3.56 12.03
N TYR A 230 -7.10 4.50 12.26
CA TYR A 230 -8.33 4.70 11.52
C TYR A 230 -8.16 5.85 10.53
N SER A 231 -8.61 5.66 9.29
CA SER A 231 -8.60 6.72 8.29
C SER A 231 -9.79 6.69 7.34
N THR A 232 -10.09 7.85 6.76
CA THR A 232 -11.08 8.01 5.69
C THR A 232 -10.64 9.06 4.68
N CYS A 233 -11.27 9.07 3.50
CA CYS A 233 -11.12 10.12 2.50
C CYS A 233 -12.38 11.01 2.38
N THR A 234 -13.08 11.21 3.50
CA THR A 234 -14.29 12.05 3.61
C THR A 234 -14.10 13.19 4.62
N PHE A 235 -14.90 14.25 4.51
CA PHE A 235 -14.87 15.37 5.45
C PHE A 235 -15.90 15.22 6.56
N ALA A 236 -16.91 14.37 6.36
CA ALA A 236 -18.05 14.17 7.26
C ALA A 236 -17.61 13.89 8.71
N ILE A 237 -18.19 14.61 9.67
CA ILE A 237 -17.90 14.42 11.11
C ILE A 237 -18.47 13.07 11.58
N GLU A 238 -19.60 12.67 11.00
CA GLU A 238 -20.31 11.42 11.29
C GLU A 238 -19.44 10.19 10.99
N GLU A 239 -18.65 10.28 9.91
CA GLU A 239 -17.72 9.24 9.48
C GLU A 239 -16.34 9.38 10.14
N ASN A 240 -16.05 10.47 10.84
CA ASN A 240 -14.71 10.76 11.35
C ASN A 240 -14.70 10.81 12.88
N GLU A 241 -14.82 11.99 13.47
CA GLU A 241 -14.73 12.17 14.93
C GLU A 241 -15.81 11.39 15.67
N GLU A 242 -17.00 11.17 15.09
CA GLU A 242 -18.03 10.35 15.72
C GLU A 242 -17.69 8.86 15.76
N VAL A 243 -16.93 8.34 14.79
CA VAL A 243 -16.44 6.95 14.81
C VAL A 243 -15.35 6.81 15.87
N VAL A 244 -14.45 7.79 15.97
CA VAL A 244 -13.42 7.85 17.03
C VAL A 244 -14.07 7.94 18.40
N LYS A 245 -15.06 8.82 18.58
CA LYS A 245 -15.84 8.93 19.81
C LYS A 245 -16.52 7.61 20.17
N TYR A 246 -17.17 6.95 19.20
CA TYR A 246 -17.79 5.65 19.42
C TYR A 246 -16.81 4.62 19.96
N LEU A 247 -15.58 4.55 19.43
CA LEU A 247 -14.55 3.63 19.92
C LEU A 247 -14.12 3.95 21.35
N LEU A 248 -13.89 5.23 21.66
CA LEU A 248 -13.53 5.69 23.01
C LEU A 248 -14.64 5.40 24.04
N ASP A 249 -15.90 5.50 23.63
CA ASP A 249 -17.04 5.20 24.50
C ASP A 249 -17.26 3.67 24.67
N SER A 250 -16.83 2.86 23.70
CA SER A 250 -17.13 1.41 23.65
C SER A 250 -16.01 0.52 24.20
N PHE A 251 -14.77 1.01 24.27
CA PHE A 251 -13.59 0.22 24.63
C PHE A 251 -12.70 0.95 25.63
N ASP A 252 -12.00 0.21 26.49
CA ASP A 252 -10.96 0.76 27.36
C ASP A 252 -9.71 1.06 26.51
N CYS A 253 -9.68 2.25 25.95
CA CYS A 253 -8.63 2.71 25.03
C CYS A 253 -8.35 4.20 25.17
N GLU A 254 -7.22 4.62 24.60
CA GLU A 254 -6.82 6.02 24.56
C GLU A 254 -6.56 6.50 23.13
N LEU A 255 -6.85 7.77 22.88
CA LEU A 255 -6.52 8.45 21.64
C LEU A 255 -5.07 8.95 21.70
N ILE A 256 -4.22 8.42 20.81
CA ILE A 256 -2.83 8.88 20.68
C ILE A 256 -2.84 10.25 20.00
N ASP A 257 -2.13 11.22 20.58
CA ASP A 257 -1.89 12.51 19.94
C ASP A 257 -0.88 12.37 18.78
N ILE A 258 -1.43 12.15 17.59
CA ILE A 258 -0.66 12.11 16.34
C ILE A 258 -0.52 13.50 15.71
N ASN A 259 -1.36 14.46 16.10
CA ASN A 259 -1.31 15.82 15.58
C ASN A 259 -0.12 16.61 16.13
N LYS A 260 0.13 16.50 17.44
CA LYS A 260 1.20 17.22 18.18
C LYS A 260 1.21 18.74 17.94
N GLY A 261 0.07 19.32 17.56
CA GLY A 261 -0.06 20.72 17.19
C GLY A 261 0.59 21.10 15.86
N GLN A 262 0.94 20.13 15.01
CA GLN A 262 1.67 20.35 13.74
C GLN A 262 0.79 20.30 12.50
N TYR A 263 -0.44 19.79 12.61
CA TYR A 263 -1.32 19.53 11.48
C TYR A 263 -2.71 20.11 11.71
N THR A 264 -3.51 20.21 10.63
CA THR A 264 -4.90 20.64 10.72
C THR A 264 -5.69 19.71 11.65
N LYS A 265 -6.36 20.31 12.64
CA LYS A 265 -7.13 19.64 13.69
C LYS A 265 -8.53 19.21 13.24
N GLY A 266 -9.21 18.46 14.09
CA GLY A 266 -10.63 18.11 13.92
C GLY A 266 -11.58 19.30 13.96
N ILE A 267 -12.80 19.07 13.51
CA ILE A 267 -13.83 20.11 13.31
C ILE A 267 -15.14 19.77 14.04
N SER A 268 -15.12 18.78 14.93
CA SER A 268 -16.32 18.34 15.64
C SER A 268 -16.75 19.28 16.76
N GLY A 269 -15.83 20.13 17.25
CA GLY A 269 -16.02 20.95 18.44
C GLY A 269 -15.63 20.23 19.74
N ASN A 270 -15.21 18.96 19.67
CA ASN A 270 -14.69 18.21 20.79
C ASN A 270 -13.17 18.36 20.89
N GLY A 271 -12.70 19.27 21.75
CA GLY A 271 -11.26 19.57 21.90
C GLY A 271 -10.39 18.37 22.29
N ASP A 272 -10.94 17.39 23.01
CA ASP A 272 -10.20 16.18 23.42
C ASP A 272 -9.91 15.23 22.23
N ILE A 273 -10.74 15.27 21.20
CA ILE A 273 -10.55 14.49 19.97
C ILE A 273 -9.86 15.35 18.91
N ASP A 274 -10.41 16.53 18.63
CA ASP A 274 -10.01 17.38 17.52
C ASP A 274 -8.52 17.72 17.54
N GLY A 275 -7.97 18.00 18.73
CA GLY A 275 -6.56 18.37 18.89
C GLY A 275 -5.56 17.23 18.71
N ARG A 276 -6.01 15.97 18.70
CA ARG A 276 -5.15 14.77 18.67
C ARG A 276 -5.16 14.03 17.33
N ILE A 277 -6.12 14.35 16.47
CA ILE A 277 -6.30 13.76 15.15
C ILE A 277 -5.77 14.66 14.04
N ILE A 278 -5.64 14.13 12.83
CA ILE A 278 -5.18 14.89 11.67
C ILE A 278 -6.29 14.92 10.63
N ARG A 279 -6.58 16.13 10.13
CA ARG A 279 -7.33 16.34 8.89
C ARG A 279 -6.41 16.87 7.82
N PHE A 280 -6.70 16.53 6.58
CA PHE A 280 -6.26 17.29 5.42
C PHE A 280 -7.49 17.92 4.80
N LEU A 281 -7.53 19.26 4.75
CA LEU A 281 -8.64 20.03 4.21
C LEU A 281 -8.19 20.75 2.94
N PRO A 282 -8.99 20.73 1.86
CA PRO A 282 -8.55 21.16 0.53
C PRO A 282 -8.24 22.66 0.41
N HIS A 283 -8.61 23.48 1.40
CA HIS A 283 -8.33 24.91 1.44
C HIS A 283 -7.15 25.28 2.33
N LEU A 284 -6.69 24.37 3.20
CA LEU A 284 -5.59 24.59 4.13
C LEU A 284 -4.36 23.78 3.76
N ASP A 285 -4.57 22.59 3.20
CA ASP A 285 -3.55 21.59 2.97
C ASP A 285 -3.36 21.33 1.46
N GLU A 286 -2.14 20.93 1.10
CA GLU A 286 -1.77 20.58 -0.27
C GLU A 286 -2.39 19.26 -0.73
N TYR A 287 -2.65 18.34 0.22
CA TYR A 287 -3.04 16.96 -0.06
C TYR A 287 -4.55 16.78 -0.28
N ASP A 288 -4.97 15.57 -0.66
CA ASP A 288 -6.41 15.26 -0.74
C ASP A 288 -7.05 15.23 0.64
N GLY A 289 -8.34 15.58 0.61
CA GLY A 289 -9.22 15.45 1.76
C GLY A 289 -9.05 14.10 2.43
N PHE A 290 -8.68 14.12 3.71
CA PHE A 290 -8.39 12.91 4.47
C PHE A 290 -8.56 13.15 5.98
N PHE A 291 -8.78 12.06 6.71
CA PHE A 291 -8.85 12.04 8.17
C PHE A 291 -8.00 10.87 8.69
N ILE A 292 -7.28 11.08 9.79
CA ILE A 292 -6.47 10.06 10.45
C ILE A 292 -6.62 10.19 11.97
N ALA A 293 -6.85 9.07 12.64
CA ALA A 293 -6.80 8.94 14.10
C ALA A 293 -6.04 7.66 14.48
N ALA A 294 -5.35 7.67 15.63
CA ALA A 294 -4.69 6.48 16.16
C ALA A 294 -5.15 6.21 17.59
N LEU A 295 -5.67 5.01 17.84
CA LEU A 295 -6.16 4.59 19.15
C LEU A 295 -5.33 3.43 19.67
N ARG A 296 -5.01 3.44 20.95
CA ARG A 296 -4.32 2.35 21.64
C ARG A 296 -5.28 1.64 22.58
N LYS A 297 -5.42 0.33 22.43
CA LYS A 297 -6.09 -0.50 23.43
C LYS A 297 -5.25 -0.50 24.70
N LYS A 298 -5.87 -0.34 25.87
CA LYS A 298 -5.12 -0.27 27.13
C LYS A 298 -4.26 -1.51 27.35
N GLY A 299 -3.19 -1.35 28.12
CA GLY A 299 -2.20 -2.39 28.38
C GLY A 299 -0.79 -1.95 28.01
N GLU A 300 0.19 -2.75 28.40
CA GLU A 300 1.58 -2.52 28.03
C GLU A 300 1.75 -2.63 26.51
N PRO A 301 2.58 -1.77 25.88
CA PRO A 301 2.80 -1.81 24.43
C PRO A 301 3.12 -3.21 23.94
N SER A 302 2.45 -3.65 22.88
CA SER A 302 2.70 -4.99 22.33
C SER A 302 4.14 -5.14 21.86
N THR A 303 4.79 -6.25 22.22
CA THR A 303 6.19 -6.53 21.91
C THR A 303 6.39 -7.19 20.55
N GLY A 304 5.32 -7.45 19.79
CA GLY A 304 5.37 -8.13 18.51
C GLY A 304 5.67 -9.63 18.61
N GLY A 305 5.96 -10.25 17.46
CA GLY A 305 6.33 -11.66 17.38
C GLY A 305 7.83 -11.92 17.47
N SER A 306 8.22 -13.17 17.72
CA SER A 306 9.63 -13.61 17.67
C SER A 306 10.02 -14.12 16.27
N PHE A 307 11.12 -13.59 15.75
CA PHE A 307 11.75 -14.06 14.52
C PHE A 307 12.78 -15.16 14.82
N ILE A 308 12.81 -16.22 14.00
CA ILE A 308 13.82 -17.29 14.04
C ILE A 308 14.60 -17.27 12.73
N ARG A 309 15.91 -17.06 12.81
CA ARG A 309 16.81 -17.11 11.65
C ARG A 309 16.77 -18.50 11.01
N LEU A 310 16.39 -18.55 9.74
CA LEU A 310 16.42 -19.77 8.94
C LEU A 310 17.67 -19.79 8.06
N LYS A 311 18.24 -20.98 7.85
CA LYS A 311 19.33 -21.16 6.91
C LYS A 311 18.80 -21.06 5.47
N PRO A 312 19.47 -20.34 4.57
CA PRO A 312 19.03 -20.23 3.18
C PRO A 312 19.03 -21.59 2.50
N ASP A 313 18.04 -21.80 1.64
CA ASP A 313 17.95 -22.97 0.77
C ASP A 313 19.10 -22.98 -0.27
N LYS A 314 19.49 -24.16 -0.77
CA LYS A 314 20.54 -24.30 -1.79
C LYS A 314 20.20 -23.56 -3.09
N ASP A 315 18.93 -23.54 -3.47
CA ASP A 315 18.47 -22.79 -4.67
C ASP A 315 18.68 -21.29 -4.49
N VAL A 316 18.42 -20.77 -3.29
CA VAL A 316 18.62 -19.35 -2.96
C VAL A 316 20.09 -18.97 -3.15
N GLN A 317 21.01 -19.81 -2.66
CA GLN A 317 22.45 -19.59 -2.80
C GLN A 317 22.93 -19.65 -4.26
N THR A 318 22.13 -20.18 -5.18
CA THR A 318 22.48 -20.19 -6.60
C THR A 318 22.29 -18.80 -7.22
N PHE A 319 21.24 -18.07 -6.82
CA PHE A 319 20.88 -16.78 -7.40
C PHE A 319 21.41 -15.58 -6.61
N PHE A 320 21.50 -15.70 -5.29
CA PHE A 320 21.72 -14.55 -4.42
C PHE A 320 23.02 -14.66 -3.61
N THR A 321 23.72 -13.54 -3.44
CA THR A 321 24.89 -13.41 -2.54
C THR A 321 24.47 -13.34 -1.08
N GLU A 322 23.34 -12.67 -0.83
CA GLU A 322 22.72 -12.51 0.48
C GLU A 322 21.22 -12.83 0.37
N PHE A 323 20.57 -13.11 1.50
CA PHE A 323 19.12 -13.32 1.50
C PHE A 323 18.52 -12.86 2.83
N PRO A 324 17.34 -12.21 2.82
CA PRO A 324 16.75 -11.71 4.06
C PRO A 324 16.52 -12.83 5.07
N GLU A 325 17.16 -12.72 6.23
CA GLU A 325 17.23 -13.80 7.22
C GLU A 325 15.87 -14.14 7.85
N TYR A 326 14.91 -13.21 7.76
CA TYR A 326 13.56 -13.25 8.31
C TYR A 326 12.46 -13.81 7.43
N THR A 327 12.89 -14.53 6.40
CA THR A 327 11.99 -15.13 5.43
C THR A 327 11.79 -16.61 5.67
N GLU A 328 10.61 -17.09 5.29
CA GLU A 328 10.29 -18.50 5.14
C GLU A 328 10.06 -18.82 3.67
N ILE A 329 10.52 -20.00 3.24
CA ILE A 329 10.21 -20.54 1.92
C ILE A 329 9.37 -21.79 2.10
N TYR A 330 8.27 -21.88 1.37
CA TYR A 330 7.42 -23.07 1.35
C TYR A 330 7.08 -23.48 -0.07
N GLU A 331 6.76 -24.76 -0.27
CA GLU A 331 6.40 -25.32 -1.57
C GLU A 331 4.89 -25.53 -1.67
N LYS A 332 4.31 -25.22 -2.83
CA LYS A 332 2.90 -25.49 -3.16
C LYS A 332 2.76 -25.66 -4.66
N GLY A 333 2.28 -26.84 -5.08
CA GLY A 333 1.99 -27.13 -6.49
C GLY A 333 3.22 -27.09 -7.40
N GLY A 334 4.40 -27.46 -6.89
CA GLY A 334 5.67 -27.43 -7.63
C GLY A 334 6.36 -26.06 -7.69
N SER A 335 5.67 -24.99 -7.25
CA SER A 335 6.26 -23.66 -7.07
C SER A 335 6.70 -23.45 -5.62
N ARG A 336 7.70 -22.60 -5.43
CA ARG A 336 8.19 -22.18 -4.11
C ARG A 336 7.85 -20.71 -3.89
N TYR A 337 7.40 -20.40 -2.68
CA TYR A 337 6.91 -19.07 -2.31
C TYR A 337 7.75 -18.51 -1.18
N LEU A 338 8.04 -17.20 -1.27
CA LEU A 338 8.71 -16.43 -0.25
C LEU A 338 7.66 -15.75 0.63
N THR A 339 7.78 -15.92 1.94
CA THR A 339 6.94 -15.26 2.93
C THR A 339 7.74 -14.93 4.18
N THR A 340 7.09 -14.38 5.19
CA THR A 340 7.64 -14.19 6.54
C THR A 340 6.99 -15.15 7.52
N ARG A 341 7.38 -15.17 8.80
CA ARG A 341 6.75 -16.07 9.78
C ARG A 341 5.38 -15.56 10.22
N MET A 342 4.38 -16.45 10.24
CA MET A 342 3.05 -16.23 10.81
C MET A 342 2.40 -17.59 11.19
N ASP A 343 1.35 -17.56 12.01
CA ASP A 343 0.53 -18.74 12.26
C ASP A 343 -0.03 -19.32 10.94
N ARG A 344 0.18 -20.62 10.74
CA ARG A 344 -0.20 -21.39 9.55
C ARG A 344 -1.59 -22.01 9.67
N SER A 345 -2.25 -21.90 10.83
CA SER A 345 -3.62 -22.41 11.06
C SER A 345 -4.69 -21.66 10.24
N ILE A 346 -4.37 -20.45 9.78
CA ILE A 346 -5.28 -19.57 9.06
C ILE A 346 -5.31 -19.93 7.56
N ASN A 347 -6.52 -20.01 6.99
CA ASN A 347 -6.71 -20.27 5.57
C ASN A 347 -6.56 -18.99 4.73
N PHE A 348 -5.39 -18.80 4.13
CA PHE A 348 -5.09 -17.65 3.28
C PHE A 348 -5.48 -17.87 1.81
N LYS A 349 -5.92 -16.79 1.15
CA LYS A 349 -6.12 -16.75 -0.31
C LYS A 349 -4.79 -16.66 -1.07
N SER A 350 -3.82 -15.94 -0.51
CA SER A 350 -2.40 -15.95 -0.92
C SER A 350 -1.51 -15.76 0.30
N ASN A 351 -0.26 -16.23 0.24
CA ASN A 351 0.71 -16.14 1.33
C ASN A 351 2.10 -15.78 0.77
N GLY A 352 2.46 -14.50 0.85
CA GLY A 352 3.69 -13.98 0.26
C GLY A 352 3.66 -13.96 -1.27
N ILE A 353 4.84 -14.01 -1.88
CA ILE A 353 5.05 -13.94 -3.34
C ILE A 353 5.72 -15.21 -3.86
N MET A 354 5.52 -15.53 -5.15
CA MET A 354 6.23 -16.65 -5.77
C MET A 354 7.72 -16.33 -5.91
N LEU A 355 8.57 -17.18 -5.35
CA LEU A 355 10.02 -17.08 -5.45
C LEU A 355 10.54 -17.86 -6.66
N PHE A 356 10.19 -19.15 -6.75
CA PHE A 356 10.61 -20.03 -7.83
C PHE A 356 9.38 -20.67 -8.48
N LYS A 357 9.34 -20.67 -9.82
CA LYS A 357 8.27 -21.35 -10.58
C LYS A 357 8.44 -22.87 -10.56
N ARG A 358 9.70 -23.29 -10.49
CA ARG A 358 10.21 -24.66 -10.33
C ARG A 358 11.68 -24.56 -9.94
N GLU A 359 12.29 -25.68 -9.60
CA GLU A 359 13.72 -25.77 -9.30
C GLU A 359 14.56 -25.07 -10.40
N GLY A 360 15.46 -24.17 -9.99
CA GLY A 360 16.32 -23.40 -10.88
C GLY A 360 15.64 -22.32 -11.74
N GLU A 361 14.34 -22.03 -11.56
CA GLU A 361 13.63 -20.97 -12.31
C GLU A 361 13.08 -19.89 -11.37
N LEU A 362 13.91 -18.87 -11.08
CA LEU A 362 13.53 -17.68 -10.32
C LEU A 362 12.41 -16.90 -11.03
N ALA A 363 11.40 -16.48 -10.27
CA ALA A 363 10.32 -15.65 -10.77
C ALA A 363 10.77 -14.19 -10.96
N SER A 364 10.37 -13.55 -12.06
CA SER A 364 10.72 -12.14 -12.36
C SER A 364 10.28 -11.17 -11.26
N GLN A 365 9.16 -11.46 -10.59
CA GLN A 365 8.55 -10.60 -9.57
C GLN A 365 9.33 -10.65 -8.26
N ALA A 366 9.76 -11.84 -7.84
CA ALA A 366 10.70 -11.96 -6.72
C ALA A 366 12.04 -11.33 -7.07
N PHE A 367 12.50 -11.49 -8.31
CA PHE A 367 13.69 -10.82 -8.80
C PHE A 367 13.59 -9.29 -8.69
N TRP A 368 12.48 -8.65 -9.05
CA TRP A 368 12.34 -7.19 -8.90
C TRP A 368 12.56 -6.68 -7.47
N GLN A 369 12.17 -7.48 -6.47
CA GLN A 369 12.36 -7.13 -5.06
C GLN A 369 13.74 -7.51 -4.50
N LEU A 370 14.35 -8.56 -5.04
CA LEU A 370 15.59 -9.14 -4.52
C LEU A 370 16.80 -8.84 -5.42
N ALA A 371 16.64 -7.94 -6.40
CA ALA A 371 17.62 -7.63 -7.43
C ALA A 371 18.98 -7.21 -6.85
N ASP A 372 18.95 -6.49 -5.72
CA ASP A 372 20.14 -5.99 -5.03
C ASP A 372 21.00 -7.13 -4.47
N PHE A 373 20.40 -8.30 -4.24
CA PHE A 373 21.09 -9.49 -3.74
C PHE A 373 21.51 -10.45 -4.85
N VAL A 374 21.13 -10.21 -6.11
CA VAL A 374 21.47 -11.12 -7.22
C VAL A 374 22.95 -11.06 -7.53
N LYS A 375 23.57 -12.24 -7.70
CA LYS A 375 24.98 -12.37 -8.07
C LYS A 375 25.29 -11.66 -9.39
N ASP A 376 26.42 -10.97 -9.44
CA ASP A 376 26.84 -10.20 -10.61
C ASP A 376 26.99 -11.04 -11.88
N GLU A 377 27.45 -12.29 -11.75
CA GLU A 377 27.60 -13.24 -12.86
C GLU A 377 26.28 -13.59 -13.57
N LEU A 378 25.13 -13.30 -12.95
CA LEU A 378 23.83 -13.55 -13.54
C LEU A 378 23.25 -12.34 -14.29
N LYS A 379 23.87 -11.16 -14.17
CA LYS A 379 23.32 -9.89 -14.65
C LYS A 379 23.64 -9.65 -16.11
N THR A 380 22.62 -9.32 -16.90
CA THR A 380 22.73 -8.98 -18.32
C THR A 380 22.02 -7.66 -18.59
N GLN A 381 22.66 -6.74 -19.32
CA GLN A 381 22.09 -5.44 -19.66
C GLN A 381 21.21 -5.52 -20.93
N THR A 382 20.13 -4.74 -20.94
CA THR A 382 19.35 -4.43 -22.14
C THR A 382 19.22 -2.92 -22.28
N ASP A 383 18.99 -2.45 -23.50
CA ASP A 383 18.59 -1.07 -23.74
C ASP A 383 17.11 -0.83 -23.32
N TYR A 384 16.70 0.44 -23.33
CA TYR A 384 15.34 0.84 -22.93
C TYR A 384 14.27 0.18 -23.82
N SER A 385 14.54 0.07 -25.13
CA SER A 385 13.60 -0.50 -26.08
C SER A 385 13.39 -2.00 -25.83
N GLY A 386 14.47 -2.74 -25.55
CA GLY A 386 14.46 -4.13 -25.16
C GLY A 386 13.74 -4.35 -23.83
N ALA A 387 13.97 -3.49 -22.82
CA ALA A 387 13.25 -3.59 -21.55
C ALA A 387 11.73 -3.42 -21.71
N LEU A 388 11.28 -2.41 -22.43
CA LEU A 388 9.85 -2.22 -22.70
C LEU A 388 9.27 -3.35 -23.54
N ARG A 389 10.04 -3.88 -24.50
CA ARG A 389 9.65 -5.05 -25.31
C ARG A 389 9.48 -6.29 -24.42
N TYR A 390 10.42 -6.53 -23.50
CA TYR A 390 10.34 -7.60 -22.53
C TYR A 390 9.11 -7.45 -21.63
N LEU A 391 8.83 -6.27 -21.09
CA LEU A 391 7.68 -6.06 -20.21
C LEU A 391 6.33 -6.18 -20.94
N LYS A 392 6.33 -6.05 -22.28
CA LYS A 392 5.18 -6.39 -23.14
C LYS A 392 5.05 -7.89 -23.43
N GLY A 393 5.97 -8.72 -22.93
CA GLY A 393 5.91 -10.18 -23.02
C GLY A 393 6.63 -10.79 -24.20
N PHE A 394 7.43 -10.00 -24.92
CA PHE A 394 8.19 -10.48 -26.06
C PHE A 394 9.58 -10.94 -25.64
N ASP A 395 10.14 -11.86 -26.43
CA ASP A 395 11.56 -12.19 -26.38
C ASP A 395 12.37 -10.98 -26.89
N ILE A 396 13.59 -10.82 -26.37
CA ILE A 396 14.51 -9.74 -26.71
C ILE A 396 15.80 -10.31 -27.29
N ASP A 397 16.53 -9.51 -28.05
CA ASP A 397 17.81 -9.92 -28.61
C ASP A 397 18.81 -10.22 -27.49
N MET A 398 19.61 -11.27 -27.67
CA MET A 398 20.68 -11.55 -26.72
C MET A 398 21.83 -10.58 -26.96
N PRO A 399 22.23 -9.80 -25.95
CA PRO A 399 23.35 -8.88 -26.10
C PRO A 399 24.66 -9.67 -26.25
N ALA A 400 25.66 -9.04 -26.86
CA ALA A 400 26.94 -9.69 -27.13
C ALA A 400 27.70 -10.07 -25.83
N ASP A 401 27.50 -9.31 -24.76
CA ASP A 401 28.04 -9.49 -23.42
C ASP A 401 27.06 -10.21 -22.47
N TYR A 402 26.44 -11.29 -22.96
CA TYR A 402 25.56 -12.11 -22.13
C TYR A 402 26.33 -12.80 -20.98
N HIS A 403 25.91 -12.54 -19.74
CA HIS A 403 26.47 -13.19 -18.55
C HIS A 403 25.47 -14.15 -17.89
N GLY A 404 24.18 -13.79 -17.83
CA GLY A 404 23.17 -14.65 -17.24
C GLY A 404 21.72 -14.20 -17.43
N GLY A 405 20.80 -14.92 -16.79
CA GLY A 405 19.36 -14.77 -17.02
C GLY A 405 18.73 -13.52 -16.40
N ALA A 406 19.39 -12.79 -15.50
CA ALA A 406 18.80 -11.63 -14.82
C ALA A 406 18.98 -10.38 -15.68
N VAL A 407 17.90 -9.90 -16.29
CA VAL A 407 17.92 -8.76 -17.22
C VAL A 407 17.72 -7.45 -16.47
N TYR A 408 18.57 -6.48 -16.74
CA TYR A 408 18.52 -5.12 -16.19
C TYR A 408 18.51 -4.08 -17.31
N TYR A 409 17.79 -2.98 -17.09
CA TYR A 409 18.00 -1.73 -17.81
C TYR A 409 18.72 -0.78 -16.86
N LYS A 410 20.02 -0.54 -17.11
CA LYS A 410 20.89 0.16 -16.16
C LYS A 410 20.90 -0.58 -14.82
N ASP A 411 20.39 0.03 -13.77
CA ASP A 411 20.23 -0.54 -12.43
C ASP A 411 18.82 -1.07 -12.14
N ILE A 412 17.86 -0.85 -13.04
CA ILE A 412 16.47 -1.29 -12.85
C ILE A 412 16.32 -2.77 -13.25
N PRO A 413 15.84 -3.65 -12.36
CA PRO A 413 15.59 -5.04 -12.70
C PRO A 413 14.37 -5.17 -13.63
N VAL A 414 14.56 -5.79 -14.79
CA VAL A 414 13.50 -5.94 -15.82
C VAL A 414 12.80 -7.29 -15.70
N GLY A 415 13.56 -8.38 -15.61
CA GLY A 415 13.00 -9.73 -15.43
C GLY A 415 14.00 -10.85 -15.65
N MET A 416 13.55 -12.08 -15.40
CA MET A 416 14.36 -13.28 -15.65
C MET A 416 14.21 -13.77 -17.09
N SER A 417 15.26 -14.33 -17.66
CA SER A 417 15.30 -14.80 -19.04
C SER A 417 16.05 -16.11 -19.19
N LYS A 418 15.92 -16.75 -20.35
CA LYS A 418 16.72 -17.93 -20.73
C LYS A 418 17.22 -17.79 -22.17
N PRO A 419 18.50 -18.05 -22.46
CA PRO A 419 19.03 -17.96 -23.81
C PRO A 419 18.46 -19.09 -24.69
N VAL A 420 17.97 -18.74 -25.88
CA VAL A 420 17.45 -19.65 -26.90
C VAL A 420 17.79 -19.07 -28.28
N GLN A 421 18.65 -19.76 -29.05
CA GLN A 421 18.92 -19.42 -30.47
C GLN A 421 19.27 -17.94 -30.73
N GLY A 422 20.14 -17.34 -29.89
CA GLY A 422 20.53 -15.94 -30.05
C GLY A 422 19.54 -14.92 -29.49
N MET A 423 18.45 -15.37 -28.87
CA MET A 423 17.46 -14.55 -28.18
C MET A 423 17.45 -14.83 -26.68
N LEU A 424 16.98 -13.88 -25.89
CA LEU A 424 16.60 -14.07 -24.50
C LEU A 424 15.09 -14.28 -24.42
N LYS A 425 14.72 -15.53 -24.09
CA LYS A 425 13.32 -15.92 -23.91
C LYS A 425 12.75 -15.27 -22.67
N ASN A 426 11.60 -14.63 -22.84
CA ASN A 426 10.85 -13.96 -21.78
C ASN A 426 10.33 -14.96 -20.74
N LYS A 427 10.59 -14.71 -19.44
CA LYS A 427 10.07 -15.53 -18.33
C LYS A 427 9.11 -14.77 -17.41
N LEU A 428 8.63 -13.60 -17.82
CA LEU A 428 7.59 -12.88 -17.07
C LEU A 428 6.29 -13.71 -17.06
N ASP A 429 5.60 -13.75 -15.91
CA ASP A 429 4.31 -14.45 -15.87
C ASP A 429 3.28 -13.74 -16.72
N ARG A 430 2.56 -14.53 -17.53
CA ARG A 430 1.57 -13.99 -18.46
C ARG A 430 0.47 -13.19 -17.78
N TYR A 431 0.10 -13.52 -16.54
CA TYR A 431 -0.88 -12.74 -15.78
C TYR A 431 -0.45 -11.27 -15.61
N PHE A 432 0.86 -10.99 -15.52
CA PHE A 432 1.37 -9.62 -15.48
C PHE A 432 1.27 -8.87 -16.81
N LEU A 433 1.29 -9.58 -17.93
CA LEU A 433 1.10 -8.99 -19.26
C LEU A 433 -0.36 -8.57 -19.50
N TYR A 434 -1.31 -9.28 -18.88
CA TYR A 434 -2.75 -9.06 -19.05
C TYR A 434 -3.36 -8.20 -17.93
N GLY A 435 -2.54 -7.73 -16.97
CA GLY A 435 -2.96 -6.90 -15.84
C GLY A 435 -3.43 -5.48 -16.18
N LYS A 436 -3.66 -5.15 -17.46
CA LYS A 436 -4.03 -3.81 -17.93
C LYS A 436 -5.37 -3.27 -17.37
N ASN A 437 -6.21 -4.14 -16.80
CA ASN A 437 -7.48 -3.79 -16.15
C ASN A 437 -7.44 -3.86 -14.61
N ILE A 438 -6.25 -3.94 -14.03
CA ILE A 438 -6.07 -4.01 -12.58
C ILE A 438 -6.03 -2.59 -12.02
N GLU A 439 -6.73 -2.36 -10.91
CA GLU A 439 -6.63 -1.08 -10.19
C GLU A 439 -5.29 -1.01 -9.45
N TRP A 440 -4.60 0.13 -9.56
CA TRP A 440 -3.41 0.48 -8.80
C TRP A 440 -3.69 1.70 -7.95
#